data_AF-A0A933LVE6-F1
#
_entry.id   AF-A0A933LVE6-F1
#
_cell.length_a   1.000
_cell.length_b   1.000
_cell.length_c   1.000
_cell.angle_alpha   90.00
_cell.angle_beta   90.00
_cell.angle_gamma   90.00
#
_symmetry.space_group_name_H-M   'P 1'
#
loop_
_entity.id
_entity.type
_entity.pdbx_description
1 polymer ?
#
loop_
_entity_poly.entity_id
_entity_poly.type
_entity_poly.pdbx_seq_one_letter_code
_entity_poly.pdbx_strand_id
1 'polypeptide(L)'
;MTTEEKKTVRPAEEPLKTGTPEDEKSVKDRILDHAWTQQVRKVLMAGVGAVVLAQEEIEEFVNKLVDKGEIGYKDARKLVEETFQSRRDQAKKGIDKLEKTIDERIEKILDRMNVATKKDVEAVQASLQRLAGQLDKALKAKS
;
A
#
# COMPACT_ATOMS: atom_id res chain seq x y z
N MET A 1 -39.80 -52.71 36.53
CA MET A 1 -39.30 -51.60 37.37
C MET A 1 -37.89 -51.31 36.86
N THR A 2 -37.73 -50.45 35.85
CA THR A 2 -37.32 -49.02 35.96
C THR A 2 -36.02 -48.88 36.76
N THR A 3 -34.92 -48.29 36.25
CA THR A 3 -34.83 -46.89 35.79
C THR A 3 -33.57 -46.65 34.93
N GLU A 4 -33.60 -45.50 34.26
CA GLU A 4 -32.87 -44.96 33.12
C GLU A 4 -31.38 -44.56 33.27
N GLU A 5 -30.71 -44.59 32.11
CA GLU A 5 -29.89 -43.55 31.48
C GLU A 5 -28.95 -42.65 32.33
N LYS A 6 -27.64 -42.73 32.04
CA LYS A 6 -26.77 -41.53 32.05
C LYS A 6 -25.62 -41.68 31.04
N LYS A 7 -25.86 -41.21 29.82
CA LYS A 7 -24.85 -41.00 28.78
C LYS A 7 -24.06 -39.75 29.14
N THR A 8 -22.82 -39.93 29.58
CA THR A 8 -21.89 -38.85 29.94
C THR A 8 -21.58 -38.01 28.69
N VAL A 9 -22.24 -36.86 28.59
CA VAL A 9 -21.99 -35.83 27.58
C VAL A 9 -20.66 -35.14 27.92
N ARG A 10 -19.76 -35.12 26.93
CA ARG A 10 -18.48 -34.40 26.97
C ARG A 10 -18.71 -32.91 27.28
N PRO A 11 -17.86 -32.26 28.08
CA PRO A 11 -18.04 -30.85 28.41
C PRO A 11 -17.95 -29.99 27.16
N ALA A 12 -18.89 -29.04 27.05
CA ALA A 12 -19.03 -28.10 25.96
C ALA A 12 -17.73 -27.34 25.70
N GLU A 13 -17.28 -27.35 24.45
CA GLU A 13 -16.30 -26.40 23.95
C GLU A 13 -16.87 -24.99 24.13
N GLU A 14 -16.12 -24.12 24.81
CA GLU A 14 -16.44 -22.70 24.94
C GLU A 14 -16.68 -22.09 23.55
N PRO A 15 -17.76 -21.32 23.34
CA PRO A 15 -17.94 -20.65 22.07
C PRO A 15 -16.82 -19.62 21.92
N LEU A 16 -16.02 -19.79 20.85
CA LEU A 16 -15.05 -18.81 20.39
C LEU A 16 -15.73 -17.43 20.36
N LYS A 17 -15.32 -16.54 21.26
CA LYS A 17 -15.81 -15.17 21.31
C LYS A 17 -15.40 -14.49 20.01
N THR A 18 -16.34 -14.40 19.08
CA THR A 18 -16.24 -13.55 17.90
C THR A 18 -16.00 -12.13 18.40
N GLY A 19 -14.83 -11.58 18.06
CA GLY A 19 -14.43 -10.23 18.42
C GLY A 19 -15.51 -9.22 18.05
N THR A 20 -15.76 -8.34 19.00
CA THR A 20 -16.66 -7.19 18.91
C THR A 20 -16.23 -6.26 17.76
N PRO A 21 -17.18 -5.62 17.04
CA PRO A 21 -16.88 -4.72 15.91
C PRO A 21 -16.07 -3.46 16.28
N GLU A 22 -15.85 -3.21 17.58
CA GLU A 22 -15.02 -2.11 18.08
C GLU A 22 -13.51 -2.42 18.01
N ASP A 23 -13.14 -3.71 17.99
CA ASP A 23 -11.74 -4.14 17.97
C ASP A 23 -11.11 -4.06 16.57
N GLU A 24 -11.92 -4.09 15.51
CA GLU A 24 -11.44 -4.11 14.13
C GLU A 24 -10.78 -2.78 13.71
N LYS A 25 -11.28 -1.64 14.22
CA LYS A 25 -10.70 -0.31 13.94
C LYS A 25 -9.38 -0.09 14.69
N SER A 26 -9.34 -0.47 15.97
CA SER A 26 -8.16 -0.33 16.84
C SER A 26 -7.00 -1.24 16.39
N VAL A 27 -7.32 -2.44 15.91
CA VAL A 27 -6.31 -3.37 15.36
C VAL A 27 -5.77 -2.88 14.01
N LYS A 28 -6.61 -2.31 13.14
CA LYS A 28 -6.16 -1.71 11.87
C LYS A 28 -5.24 -0.50 12.11
N ASP A 29 -5.62 0.40 13.02
CA ASP A 29 -4.84 1.61 13.33
C ASP A 29 -3.46 1.28 13.96
N ARG A 30 -3.36 0.22 14.77
CA ARG A 30 -2.09 -0.21 15.38
C ARG A 30 -1.16 -1.00 14.45
N ILE A 31 -1.71 -1.62 13.40
CA ILE A 31 -0.91 -2.37 12.41
C ILE A 31 -0.44 -1.47 11.27
N LEU A 32 -1.21 -0.44 10.92
CA LEU A 32 -0.89 0.46 9.80
C LEU A 32 0.18 1.50 10.14
N ASP A 33 0.39 1.79 11.42
CA ASP A 33 1.03 3.02 11.82
C ASP A 33 2.24 2.73 12.71
N HIS A 34 3.42 3.27 12.36
CA HIS A 34 4.42 3.90 13.26
C HIS A 34 5.91 3.74 12.92
N ALA A 35 6.33 2.87 12.00
CA ALA A 35 7.76 2.78 11.64
C ALA A 35 8.01 2.79 10.14
N TRP A 36 7.38 1.88 9.41
CA TRP A 36 7.68 1.66 8.00
C TRP A 36 7.23 2.84 7.11
N THR A 37 6.06 3.44 7.37
CA THR A 37 5.53 4.60 6.64
C THR A 37 6.44 5.83 6.78
N GLN A 38 6.95 6.08 7.99
CA GLN A 38 7.89 7.17 8.27
C GLN A 38 9.21 6.98 7.51
N GLN A 39 9.68 5.74 7.36
CA GLN A 39 10.93 5.49 6.63
C GLN A 39 10.74 5.61 5.12
N VAL A 40 9.62 5.12 4.56
CA VAL A 40 9.27 5.33 3.15
C VAL A 40 9.15 6.83 2.84
N ARG A 41 8.45 7.59 3.71
CA ARG A 41 8.32 9.04 3.56
C ARG A 41 9.68 9.75 3.57
N LYS A 42 10.60 9.38 4.47
CA LYS A 42 11.95 9.95 4.51
C LYS A 42 12.77 9.64 3.25
N VAL A 43 12.72 8.40 2.76
CA VAL A 43 13.42 8.00 1.52
C VAL A 43 12.85 8.76 0.33
N LEU A 44 11.53 8.92 0.24
CA LEU A 44 10.89 9.71 -0.81
C LEU A 44 11.29 11.20 -0.74
N MET A 45 11.30 11.80 0.45
CA MET A 45 11.74 13.18 0.64
C MET A 45 13.22 13.38 0.28
N ALA A 46 14.08 12.42 0.63
CA ALA A 46 15.49 12.44 0.23
C ALA A 46 15.66 12.30 -1.29
N GLY A 47 14.85 11.46 -1.95
CA GLY A 47 14.85 11.31 -3.40
C GLY A 47 14.39 12.55 -4.16
N VAL A 48 13.38 13.27 -3.63
CA VAL A 48 12.89 14.52 -4.24
C VAL A 48 13.82 15.70 -3.95
N GLY A 49 14.48 15.73 -2.78
CA GLY A 49 15.36 16.84 -2.38
C GLY A 49 16.53 17.09 -3.33
N ALA A 50 17.12 16.03 -3.90
CA ALA A 50 18.20 16.17 -4.89
C ALA A 50 17.74 16.88 -6.18
N VAL A 51 16.45 16.74 -6.55
CA VAL A 51 15.89 17.40 -7.73
C VAL A 51 15.76 18.90 -7.47
N VAL A 52 15.28 19.30 -6.28
CA VAL A 52 15.10 20.72 -5.91
C VAL A 52 16.43 21.47 -5.97
N LEU A 53 17.49 20.91 -5.37
CA LEU A 53 18.83 21.50 -5.40
C LEU A 53 19.37 21.66 -6.84
N ALA A 54 19.09 20.68 -7.71
CA ALA A 54 19.49 20.78 -9.10
C ALA A 54 18.74 21.88 -9.87
N GLN A 55 17.51 22.23 -9.47
CA GLN A 55 16.77 23.33 -10.12
C GLN A 55 17.41 24.68 -9.80
N GLU A 56 17.76 24.89 -8.53
CA GLU A 56 18.40 26.12 -8.04
C GLU A 56 19.75 26.34 -8.73
N GLU A 57 20.58 25.30 -8.84
CA GLU A 57 21.90 25.39 -9.50
C GLU A 57 21.78 25.71 -11.01
N ILE A 58 20.78 25.14 -11.69
CA ILE A 58 20.53 25.41 -13.12
C ILE A 58 20.10 26.87 -13.32
N GLU A 59 19.24 27.39 -12.45
CA GLU A 59 18.77 28.77 -12.52
C GLU A 59 19.91 29.76 -12.27
N GLU A 60 20.77 29.51 -11.27
CA GLU A 60 21.97 30.31 -11.02
C GLU A 60 22.97 30.27 -12.19
N PHE A 61 23.20 29.09 -12.77
CA PHE A 61 24.11 28.95 -13.91
C PHE A 61 23.61 29.77 -15.10
N VAL A 62 22.32 29.65 -15.43
CA VAL A 62 21.70 30.40 -16.52
C VAL A 62 21.74 31.91 -16.26
N ASN A 63 21.48 32.36 -15.03
CA ASN A 63 21.61 33.78 -14.67
C ASN A 63 23.05 34.29 -14.85
N LYS A 64 24.06 33.51 -14.48
CA LYS A 64 25.48 33.88 -14.72
C LYS A 64 25.82 34.01 -16.21
N LEU A 65 25.18 33.22 -17.09
CA LEU A 65 25.36 33.35 -18.54
C LEU A 65 24.69 34.62 -19.08
N VAL A 66 23.55 35.04 -18.51
CA VAL A 66 22.89 36.30 -18.84
C VAL A 66 23.76 37.49 -18.42
N ASP A 67 24.30 37.46 -17.20
CA ASP A 67 25.14 38.54 -16.66
C ASP A 67 26.43 38.74 -17.46
N LYS A 68 26.99 37.66 -18.01
CA LYS A 68 28.14 37.69 -18.91
C LYS A 68 27.80 38.15 -20.33
N GLY A 69 26.51 38.32 -20.65
CA GLY A 69 26.04 38.67 -21.98
C GLY A 69 26.16 37.53 -23.00
N GLU A 70 26.40 36.30 -22.55
CA GLU A 70 26.52 35.13 -23.44
C GLU A 70 25.15 34.68 -23.95
N ILE A 71 24.08 34.95 -23.20
CA ILE A 71 22.69 34.67 -23.59
C ILE A 71 21.77 35.85 -23.23
N GLY A 72 20.72 36.08 -24.02
CA GLY A 72 19.71 37.08 -23.70
C GLY A 72 18.76 36.61 -22.57
N TYR A 73 18.30 37.52 -21.71
CA TYR A 73 17.37 37.21 -20.61
C TYR A 73 16.10 36.44 -21.05
N LYS A 74 15.57 36.77 -22.24
CA LYS A 74 14.40 36.09 -22.81
C LYS A 74 14.71 34.63 -23.20
N ASP A 75 15.88 34.40 -23.79
CA ASP A 75 16.31 33.07 -24.23
C ASP A 75 16.70 32.18 -23.05
N ALA A 76 17.33 32.78 -22.04
CA ALA A 76 17.63 32.14 -20.76
C ALA A 76 16.37 31.57 -20.08
N ARG A 77 15.34 32.41 -19.92
CA ARG A 77 14.07 31.98 -19.32
C ARG A 77 13.39 30.89 -20.14
N LYS A 78 13.47 30.99 -21.47
CA LYS A 78 12.89 30.00 -22.37
C LYS A 78 13.60 28.64 -22.29
N LEU A 79 14.92 28.62 -22.20
CA LEU A 79 15.71 27.39 -22.07
C LEU A 79 15.41 26.64 -20.76
N VAL A 80 15.29 27.37 -19.65
CA VAL A 80 14.92 26.80 -18.35
C VAL A 80 13.52 26.17 -18.42
N GLU A 81 12.55 26.94 -18.92
CA GLU A 81 11.16 26.51 -19.08
C GLU A 81 11.04 25.27 -19.98
N GLU A 82 11.66 25.27 -21.16
CA GLU A 82 11.63 24.13 -22.11
C GLU A 82 12.29 22.88 -21.53
N THR A 83 13.41 23.04 -20.81
CA THR A 83 14.11 21.92 -20.17
C THR A 83 13.25 21.29 -19.09
N PHE A 84 12.61 22.09 -18.24
CA PHE A 84 11.72 21.57 -17.20
C PHE A 84 10.45 20.96 -17.76
N GLN A 85 9.83 21.57 -18.78
CA GLN A 85 8.64 21.03 -19.43
C GLN A 85 8.94 19.68 -20.10
N SER A 86 10.01 19.59 -20.89
CA SER A 86 10.41 18.35 -21.57
C SER A 86 10.74 17.23 -20.56
N ARG A 87 11.47 17.56 -19.48
CA ARG A 87 11.74 16.60 -18.40
C ARG A 87 10.48 16.17 -17.67
N ARG A 88 9.51 17.06 -17.45
CA ARG A 88 8.24 16.73 -16.79
C ARG A 88 7.41 15.73 -17.61
N ASP A 89 7.36 15.90 -18.93
CA ASP A 89 6.63 14.99 -19.80
C ASP A 89 7.32 13.62 -19.94
N GLN A 90 8.65 13.61 -19.98
CA GLN A 90 9.42 12.36 -19.92
C GLN A 90 9.26 11.67 -18.56
N ALA A 91 9.25 12.43 -17.46
CA ALA A 91 9.04 11.91 -16.12
C ALA A 91 7.66 11.25 -15.98
N LYS A 92 6.58 11.88 -16.47
CA LYS A 92 5.23 11.28 -16.47
C LYS A 92 5.21 9.92 -17.17
N LYS A 93 5.74 9.85 -18.39
CA LYS A 93 5.82 8.58 -19.15
C LYS A 93 6.72 7.53 -18.48
N GLY A 94 7.75 7.99 -17.77
CA GLY A 94 8.65 7.16 -16.99
C GLY A 94 7.98 6.59 -15.74
N ILE A 95 7.18 7.41 -15.05
CA ILE A 95 6.43 7.04 -13.84
C ILE A 95 5.45 5.91 -14.16
N ASP A 96 4.64 6.00 -15.22
CA ASP A 96 3.68 4.94 -15.57
C ASP A 96 4.34 3.58 -15.83
N LYS A 97 5.53 3.58 -16.47
CA LYS A 97 6.31 2.36 -16.72
C LYS A 97 6.98 1.86 -15.44
N LEU A 98 7.43 2.78 -14.61
CA LEU A 98 8.07 2.48 -13.34
C LEU A 98 7.05 1.87 -12.36
N GLU A 99 5.84 2.41 -12.26
CA GLU A 99 4.75 1.87 -11.44
C GLU A 99 4.49 0.40 -11.76
N LYS A 100 4.30 0.04 -13.04
CA LYS A 100 4.13 -1.36 -13.45
C LYS A 100 5.31 -2.24 -13.05
N THR A 101 6.53 -1.76 -13.28
CA THR A 101 7.75 -2.51 -12.96
C THR A 101 7.93 -2.68 -11.44
N ILE A 102 7.54 -1.68 -10.67
CA ILE A 102 7.58 -1.69 -9.21
C ILE A 102 6.54 -2.66 -8.67
N ASP A 103 5.29 -2.58 -9.14
CA ASP A 103 4.21 -3.46 -8.71
C ASP A 103 4.58 -4.94 -8.92
N GLU A 104 5.05 -5.30 -10.12
CA GLU A 104 5.51 -6.66 -10.44
C GLU A 104 6.68 -7.12 -9.55
N ARG A 105 7.57 -6.21 -9.18
CA ARG A 105 8.71 -6.52 -8.31
C ARG A 105 8.29 -6.68 -6.85
N ILE A 106 7.38 -5.84 -6.38
CA ILE A 106 6.83 -5.89 -5.03
C ILE A 106 6.06 -7.19 -4.85
N GLU A 107 5.19 -7.56 -5.80
CA GLU A 107 4.44 -8.82 -5.79
C GLU A 107 5.39 -10.03 -5.68
N LYS A 108 6.42 -10.10 -6.53
CA LYS A 108 7.45 -11.16 -6.47
C LYS A 108 8.27 -11.19 -5.17
N ILE A 109 8.43 -10.06 -4.49
CA ILE A 109 9.12 -10.02 -3.20
C ILE A 109 8.18 -10.51 -2.10
N LEU A 110 6.92 -10.08 -2.10
CA LEU A 110 5.90 -10.52 -1.16
C LEU A 110 5.68 -12.04 -1.24
N ASP A 111 5.60 -12.59 -2.45
CA ASP A 111 5.50 -14.03 -2.68
C ASP A 111 6.68 -14.79 -2.08
N ARG A 112 7.91 -14.31 -2.31
CA ARG A 112 9.13 -14.93 -1.76
C ARG A 112 9.24 -14.84 -0.25
N MET A 113 8.64 -13.81 0.34
CA MET A 113 8.57 -13.64 1.78
C MET A 113 7.38 -14.37 2.41
N ASN A 114 6.57 -15.08 1.61
CA ASN A 114 5.35 -15.77 2.05
C ASN A 114 4.37 -14.83 2.77
N VAL A 115 4.32 -13.56 2.32
CA VAL A 115 3.44 -12.52 2.88
C VAL A 115 2.15 -12.47 2.06
N ALA A 116 1.04 -12.88 2.67
CA ALA A 116 -0.28 -12.79 2.03
C ALA A 116 -0.71 -11.33 1.84
N THR A 117 -1.24 -11.00 0.67
CA THR A 117 -1.76 -9.66 0.39
C THR A 117 -3.12 -9.46 1.05
N LYS A 118 -3.54 -8.20 1.20
CA LYS A 118 -4.88 -7.88 1.71
C LYS A 118 -6.01 -8.54 0.90
N LYS A 119 -5.85 -8.61 -0.42
CA LYS A 119 -6.82 -9.26 -1.31
C LYS A 119 -6.95 -10.76 -1.02
N ASP A 120 -5.84 -11.43 -0.72
CA ASP A 120 -5.84 -12.86 -0.40
C ASP A 120 -6.60 -13.13 0.91
N VAL A 121 -6.38 -12.28 1.92
CA VAL A 121 -7.10 -12.35 3.20
C VAL A 121 -8.60 -12.14 2.99
N GLU A 122 -8.98 -11.14 2.21
CA GLU A 122 -10.39 -10.86 1.88
C GLU A 122 -11.05 -12.02 1.10
N ALA A 123 -10.33 -12.61 0.14
CA ALA A 123 -10.82 -13.75 -0.64
C ALA A 123 -11.04 -15.01 0.23
N VAL A 124 -10.13 -15.26 1.17
CA VAL A 124 -10.26 -16.35 2.14
C VAL A 124 -11.42 -16.07 3.10
N GLN A 125 -11.59 -14.85 3.57
CA GLN A 125 -12.71 -14.46 4.44
C GLN A 125 -14.07 -14.65 3.74
N ALA A 126 -14.19 -14.23 2.48
CA ALA A 126 -15.41 -14.43 1.70
C ALA A 126 -15.72 -15.93 1.52
N SER A 127 -14.68 -16.73 1.27
CA SER A 127 -14.82 -18.19 1.16
C SER A 127 -15.31 -18.81 2.47
N LEU A 128 -14.71 -18.41 3.60
CA LEU A 128 -15.13 -18.81 4.95
C LEU A 128 -16.60 -18.46 5.24
N GLN A 129 -17.03 -17.24 4.93
CA GLN A 129 -18.42 -16.82 5.12
C GLN A 129 -19.39 -17.63 4.28
N ARG A 130 -19.04 -17.93 3.02
CA ARG A 130 -19.85 -18.77 2.14
C ARG A 130 -19.99 -20.19 2.69
N LEU A 131 -18.89 -20.81 3.12
CA LEU A 131 -18.91 -22.15 3.68
C LEU A 131 -19.71 -22.20 5.00
N ALA A 132 -19.51 -21.21 5.88
CA ALA A 132 -20.27 -21.08 7.12
C ALA A 132 -21.78 -20.96 6.86
N GLY A 133 -22.18 -20.16 5.86
CA GLY A 133 -23.58 -20.02 5.46
C GLY A 133 -24.19 -21.29 4.86
N GLN A 134 -23.40 -22.11 4.16
CA GLN A 134 -23.85 -23.42 3.67
C GLN A 134 -24.04 -24.43 4.80
N LEU A 135 -23.14 -24.41 5.79
CA LEU A 135 -23.25 -25.28 6.96
C LEU A 135 -24.48 -24.94 7.81
N ASP A 136 -24.76 -23.65 8.04
CA ASP A 136 -25.93 -23.20 8.80
C ASP A 136 -27.25 -23.60 8.12
N LYS A 137 -27.32 -23.51 6.78
CA LYS A 137 -28.47 -23.99 6.00
C LYS A 137 -28.65 -25.51 6.08
N ALA A 138 -27.56 -26.27 6.00
CA ALA A 138 -27.61 -27.73 6.09
C ALA A 138 -28.02 -28.21 7.50
N LEU A 139 -27.62 -27.48 8.54
CA LEU A 139 -28.02 -27.75 9.92
C LEU A 139 -29.51 -27.43 10.15
N LYS A 140 -30.00 -26.29 9.65
CA LYS A 140 -31.43 -25.91 9.74
C LYS A 140 -32.36 -26.79 8.91
N ALA A 141 -31.87 -27.40 7.84
CA ALA A 141 -32.66 -28.32 7.01
C ALA A 141 -32.73 -29.74 7.58
N LYS A 142 -31.92 -30.07 8.60
CA LYS A 142 -31.85 -31.40 9.22
C LYS A 142 -32.46 -31.46 10.62
N SER A 143 -32.88 -30.31 11.16
CA SER A 143 -33.72 -30.15 12.37
C SER A 143 -35.18 -29.91 11.98
#